data_AF-A0A426YWU1-F1
#
_entry.id   AF-A0A426YWU1-F1
#
_cell.length_a   1.000
_cell.length_b   1.000
_cell.length_c   1.000
_cell.angle_alpha   90.00
_cell.angle_beta   90.00
_cell.angle_gamma   90.00
#
_symmetry.space_group_name_H-M   'P 1'
#
loop_
_entity.id
_entity.type
_entity.pdbx_description
1 polymer ?
#
loop_
_entity_poly.entity_id
_entity_poly.type
_entity_poly.pdbx_seq_one_letter_code
_entity_poly.pdbx_strand_id
1 'polypeptide(L)'
;MSPSDPRGLRNHRRHQRRADDPRHGVGSLDPVTGRWVPPVKRPACHGKHERLHLSHRSRWHADELLVKYQYTSDFLIALAYFSIPLELIYFVKKSSFFPYRWVLIQFGAFIVLCGSTHMLNLWTFTMYSRTVAMSTTVAKISTAVVSCATALMLVRIIPEMLSVKKRELFLKNKAEKLDREIGVLRAQEETERYVRMLTHEIRSTLDRHTILKTTFIELGRTLNLEECAFWMPSRNGLNLQLSHTLHHQMPLGSVVSTDLPVINQVLSSNGAIIIPHTSPLARTQPLTGRYVAPEVVAVRVPLLHLSNFQVNCWPELSVNGYAIMVLMLPSHSARKWLVHELELVEAVADQVAVALSHAAILEESMRACDLLLEQHVALDSACQEAETVINARDDFVTVMTHEMWNSMHATIALSSRLLETELTPEQRWMVETMLSCGNLLAAVINVVLDIAKPEGGSFELEIAAFELHTIFREVSTCVFLL
;
A
#
# COMPACT_ATOMS: atom_id res chain seq x y z
N MET A 1 -8.09 56.82 -50.46
CA MET A 1 -7.06 57.69 -49.85
C MET A 1 -5.69 57.07 -50.08
N SER A 2 -5.07 57.40 -51.23
CA SER A 2 -3.61 57.61 -51.31
C SER A 2 -3.27 58.91 -50.56
N PRO A 3 -2.01 59.19 -50.16
CA PRO A 3 -0.87 59.48 -51.04
C PRO A 3 0.39 58.66 -50.64
N SER A 4 1.22 58.11 -51.54
CA SER A 4 2.13 58.70 -52.54
C SER A 4 3.44 59.27 -51.97
N ASP A 5 4.53 58.55 -52.29
CA ASP A 5 5.94 58.96 -52.56
C ASP A 5 6.06 60.41 -53.10
N PRO A 6 7.20 61.16 -53.01
CA PRO A 6 8.39 60.82 -53.83
C PRO A 6 9.78 61.47 -53.46
N ARG A 7 10.78 61.10 -54.28
CA ARG A 7 12.06 61.81 -54.62
C ARG A 7 13.25 61.59 -53.66
N GLY A 8 14.44 61.16 -54.09
CA GLY A 8 15.07 61.10 -55.41
C GLY A 8 16.04 62.26 -55.64
N LEU A 9 17.36 61.99 -55.58
CA LEU A 9 18.47 62.76 -56.20
C LEU A 9 19.78 61.94 -56.02
N ARG A 10 20.12 61.02 -56.94
CA ARG A 10 21.17 61.18 -57.98
C ARG A 10 21.80 62.57 -58.15
N ASN A 11 23.13 62.64 -58.05
CA ASN A 11 24.03 63.06 -59.14
C ASN A 11 25.52 62.91 -58.75
N HIS A 12 26.32 62.16 -59.52
CA HIS A 12 27.33 62.63 -60.50
C HIS A 12 28.69 63.00 -59.87
N ARG A 13 29.85 62.46 -60.24
CA ARG A 13 30.52 62.28 -61.56
C ARG A 13 31.57 61.14 -61.46
N ARG A 14 31.67 60.23 -62.45
CA ARG A 14 32.63 60.20 -63.62
C ARG A 14 34.11 60.21 -63.17
N HIS A 15 34.98 59.30 -63.59
CA HIS A 15 35.32 58.85 -64.96
C HIS A 15 35.75 57.35 -64.93
N GLN A 16 35.25 56.40 -65.74
CA GLN A 16 35.26 56.22 -67.22
C GLN A 16 36.65 55.80 -67.76
N ARG A 17 36.84 54.49 -68.03
CA ARG A 17 36.98 53.81 -69.38
C ARG A 17 38.26 54.23 -70.13
N ARG A 18 39.02 53.43 -70.89
CA ARG A 18 38.84 52.22 -71.76
C ARG A 18 40.29 51.75 -72.10
N ALA A 19 40.59 50.46 -72.24
CA ALA A 19 40.65 49.70 -73.51
C ALA A 19 41.44 50.39 -74.65
N ASP A 20 42.59 49.81 -75.04
CA ASP A 20 42.87 49.24 -76.38
C ASP A 20 44.37 49.17 -76.74
N ASP A 21 44.71 47.97 -77.24
CA ASP A 21 45.67 47.47 -78.25
C ASP A 21 46.50 48.45 -79.15
N PRO A 22 47.42 48.00 -80.05
CA PRO A 22 48.82 48.40 -80.02
C PRO A 22 49.29 49.09 -81.33
N ARG A 23 50.61 49.36 -81.39
CA ARG A 23 51.43 49.73 -82.57
C ARG A 23 51.57 51.23 -82.90
N HIS A 24 52.79 51.52 -83.37
CA HIS A 24 53.27 52.73 -84.02
C HIS A 24 53.63 53.92 -83.12
N GLY A 25 54.89 53.94 -82.68
CA GLY A 25 55.57 55.18 -82.29
C GLY A 25 55.83 56.05 -83.53
N VAL A 26 54.93 57.01 -83.76
CA VAL A 26 55.12 58.17 -84.63
C VAL A 26 55.89 59.22 -83.82
N GLY A 27 56.89 59.88 -84.42
CA GLY A 27 57.67 60.94 -83.78
C GLY A 27 56.78 62.11 -83.33
N SER A 28 57.09 62.70 -82.18
CA SER A 28 56.31 63.77 -81.54
C SER A 28 57.11 65.07 -81.49
N LEU A 29 56.48 66.20 -81.83
CA LEU A 29 57.04 67.55 -81.67
C LEU A 29 57.01 67.98 -80.20
N ASP A 30 58.10 68.60 -79.72
CA ASP A 30 58.15 69.19 -78.38
C ASP A 30 57.35 70.52 -78.31
N PRO A 31 56.35 70.65 -77.42
CA PRO A 31 55.38 71.75 -77.44
C PRO A 31 55.89 73.11 -76.89
N VAL A 32 57.19 73.28 -76.64
CA VAL A 32 57.76 74.53 -76.09
C VAL A 32 58.84 75.15 -76.98
N THR A 33 59.44 74.41 -77.92
CA THR A 33 60.53 74.93 -78.78
C THR A 33 60.38 74.61 -80.27
N GLY A 34 59.30 73.93 -80.68
CA GLY A 34 58.95 73.73 -82.09
C GLY A 34 59.97 72.93 -82.92
N ARG A 35 60.94 72.27 -82.28
CA ARG A 35 61.95 71.43 -82.95
C ARG A 35 61.53 69.97 -82.99
N TRP A 36 61.82 69.33 -84.12
CA TRP A 36 61.55 67.93 -84.41
C TRP A 36 62.60 67.03 -83.75
N VAL A 37 62.19 66.08 -82.91
CA VAL A 37 63.08 65.11 -82.25
C VAL A 37 63.02 63.77 -83.02
N PRO A 38 64.13 63.29 -83.61
CA PRO A 38 64.13 62.02 -84.34
C PRO A 38 64.04 60.81 -83.38
N PRO A 39 63.41 59.69 -83.80
CA PRO A 39 63.24 58.51 -82.96
C PRO A 39 64.59 57.86 -82.63
N VAL A 40 64.81 57.62 -81.34
CA VAL A 40 65.98 56.89 -80.82
C VAL A 40 65.98 55.46 -81.38
N LYS A 41 67.00 55.15 -82.20
CA LYS A 41 67.30 53.78 -82.65
C LYS A 41 67.50 52.89 -81.43
N ARG A 42 66.68 51.84 -81.27
CA ARG A 42 66.98 50.74 -80.33
C ARG A 42 68.25 50.03 -80.80
N PRO A 43 69.32 49.94 -79.98
CA PRO A 43 70.49 49.15 -80.35
C PRO A 43 70.14 47.65 -80.40
N ALA A 44 70.81 46.97 -81.32
CA ALA A 44 70.57 45.60 -81.74
C ALA A 44 70.66 44.56 -80.62
N CYS A 45 69.86 43.50 -80.76
CA CYS A 45 69.89 42.31 -79.93
C CYS A 45 71.29 41.66 -79.92
N HIS A 46 71.99 41.76 -78.79
CA HIS A 46 73.15 40.93 -78.44
C HIS A 46 73.06 40.37 -77.01
N GLY A 47 71.83 40.14 -76.52
CA GLY A 47 71.59 39.66 -75.14
C GLY A 47 70.41 38.69 -75.01
N LYS A 48 70.14 37.90 -76.06
CA LYS A 48 69.06 36.88 -76.08
C LYS A 48 69.56 35.47 -75.72
N HIS A 49 70.86 35.18 -75.82
CA HIS A 49 71.39 33.89 -75.38
C HIS A 49 71.51 33.82 -73.84
N GLU A 50 72.04 34.83 -73.15
CA GLU A 50 72.27 34.76 -71.68
C GLU A 50 70.99 34.81 -70.82
N ARG A 51 69.94 35.51 -71.25
CA ARG A 51 68.68 35.60 -70.47
C ARG A 51 67.86 34.30 -70.48
N LEU A 52 67.99 33.50 -71.54
CA LEU A 52 67.43 32.14 -71.59
C LEU A 52 68.22 31.21 -70.65
N HIS A 53 69.55 31.30 -70.61
CA HIS A 53 70.40 30.50 -69.72
C HIS A 53 70.18 30.79 -68.22
N LEU A 54 69.96 32.05 -67.83
CA LEU A 54 69.66 32.41 -66.43
C LEU A 54 68.27 31.93 -65.97
N SER A 55 67.24 32.01 -66.83
CA SER A 55 65.90 31.46 -66.53
C SER A 55 65.85 29.94 -66.50
N HIS A 56 66.70 29.27 -67.31
CA HIS A 56 66.89 27.83 -67.24
C HIS A 56 67.52 27.48 -65.89
N ARG A 57 68.66 28.08 -65.53
CA ARG A 57 69.46 27.72 -64.34
C ARG A 57 68.71 27.87 -63.01
N SER A 58 67.85 28.87 -62.87
CA SER A 58 66.99 29.04 -61.68
C SER A 58 65.82 28.02 -61.64
N ARG A 59 65.31 27.58 -62.80
CA ARG A 59 64.31 26.51 -62.90
C ARG A 59 64.88 25.17 -62.45
N TRP A 60 66.06 24.78 -62.94
CA TRP A 60 66.72 23.53 -62.54
C TRP A 60 66.95 23.45 -61.03
N HIS A 61 67.31 24.57 -60.39
CA HIS A 61 67.55 24.60 -58.94
C HIS A 61 66.25 24.52 -58.11
N ALA A 62 65.15 25.09 -58.61
CA ALA A 62 63.83 24.98 -57.99
C ALA A 62 63.22 23.58 -58.17
N ASP A 63 63.41 22.98 -59.34
CA ASP A 63 62.95 21.62 -59.65
C ASP A 63 63.68 20.57 -58.78
N GLU A 64 64.99 20.75 -58.54
CA GLU A 64 65.76 19.85 -57.69
C GLU A 64 65.36 19.93 -56.20
N LEU A 65 65.05 21.13 -55.70
CA LEU A 65 64.56 21.30 -54.33
C LEU A 65 63.15 20.71 -54.18
N LEU A 66 62.27 20.91 -55.16
CA LEU A 66 60.90 20.40 -55.14
C LEU A 66 60.88 18.86 -55.14
N VAL A 67 61.74 18.22 -55.93
CA VAL A 67 61.90 16.75 -55.93
C VAL A 67 62.44 16.24 -54.59
N LYS A 68 63.39 16.94 -53.94
CA LYS A 68 63.90 16.57 -52.60
C LYS A 68 62.82 16.69 -51.51
N TYR A 69 61.98 17.73 -51.57
CA TYR A 69 60.85 17.86 -50.65
C TYR A 69 59.78 16.78 -50.89
N GLN A 70 59.47 16.48 -52.16
CA GLN A 70 58.52 15.42 -52.50
C GLN A 70 59.03 14.05 -51.99
N TYR A 71 60.30 13.74 -52.23
CA TYR A 71 60.95 12.52 -51.75
C TYR A 71 60.89 12.37 -50.22
N THR A 72 61.25 13.43 -49.48
CA THR A 72 61.23 13.40 -48.01
C THR A 72 59.81 13.32 -47.46
N SER A 73 58.83 13.96 -48.10
CA SER A 73 57.42 13.88 -47.70
C SER A 73 56.81 12.49 -47.93
N ASP A 74 57.04 11.87 -49.10
CA ASP A 74 56.53 10.53 -49.40
C ASP A 74 57.14 9.47 -48.45
N PHE A 75 58.41 9.64 -48.07
CA PHE A 75 59.06 8.79 -47.08
C PHE A 75 58.43 8.91 -45.68
N LEU A 76 58.20 10.13 -45.20
CA LEU A 76 57.58 10.37 -43.89
C LEU A 76 56.12 9.88 -43.84
N ILE A 77 55.37 10.08 -44.92
CA ILE A 77 53.98 9.60 -45.04
C ILE A 77 53.95 8.06 -45.03
N ALA A 78 54.83 7.41 -45.80
CA ALA A 78 54.93 5.95 -45.80
C ALA A 78 55.24 5.41 -44.39
N LEU A 79 56.23 5.99 -43.70
CA LEU A 79 56.60 5.59 -42.34
C LEU A 79 55.41 5.71 -41.36
N ALA A 80 54.70 6.84 -41.39
CA ALA A 80 53.52 7.05 -40.57
C ALA A 80 52.40 6.03 -40.86
N TYR A 81 52.17 5.71 -42.14
CA TYR A 81 51.13 4.79 -42.57
C TYR A 81 51.44 3.32 -42.23
N PHE A 82 52.72 2.95 -42.07
CA PHE A 82 53.07 1.64 -41.52
C PHE A 82 53.03 1.59 -39.98
N SER A 83 53.17 2.73 -39.30
CA SER A 83 53.12 2.81 -37.82
C SER A 83 51.69 2.72 -37.26
N ILE A 84 50.74 3.47 -37.83
CA ILE A 84 49.35 3.56 -37.33
C ILE A 84 48.66 2.17 -37.22
N PRO A 85 48.78 1.25 -38.21
CA PRO A 85 48.19 -0.08 -38.12
C PRO A 85 48.75 -0.93 -36.97
N LEU A 86 50.03 -0.78 -36.63
CA LEU A 86 50.65 -1.50 -35.51
C LEU A 86 50.04 -1.07 -34.17
N GLU A 87 49.80 0.23 -33.99
CA GLU A 87 49.13 0.78 -32.81
C GLU A 87 47.68 0.30 -32.71
N LEU A 88 46.95 0.26 -33.83
CA LEU A 88 45.58 -0.27 -33.88
C LEU A 88 45.51 -1.76 -33.51
N ILE A 89 46.45 -2.58 -33.99
CA ILE A 89 46.52 -4.01 -33.65
C ILE A 89 46.79 -4.20 -32.15
N TYR A 90 47.71 -3.41 -31.58
CA TYR A 90 47.98 -3.43 -30.15
C TYR A 90 46.72 -3.08 -29.32
N PHE A 91 45.99 -2.04 -29.72
CA PHE A 91 44.75 -1.62 -29.07
C PHE A 91 43.66 -2.72 -29.13
N VAL A 92 43.47 -3.36 -30.29
CA VAL A 92 42.49 -4.45 -30.46
C VAL A 92 42.83 -5.66 -29.60
N LYS A 93 44.13 -6.02 -29.49
CA LYS A 93 44.56 -7.15 -28.67
C LYS A 93 44.35 -6.90 -27.17
N LYS A 94 44.44 -5.64 -26.74
CA LYS A 94 44.27 -5.25 -25.33
C LYS A 94 42.81 -4.97 -24.94
N SER A 95 41.96 -4.58 -25.89
CA SER A 95 40.54 -4.31 -25.64
C SER A 95 39.66 -5.54 -25.89
N SER A 96 39.15 -6.13 -24.81
CA SER A 96 38.29 -7.33 -24.85
C SER A 96 36.89 -7.07 -25.47
N PHE A 97 36.46 -5.81 -25.56
CA PHE A 97 35.05 -5.45 -25.74
C PHE A 97 34.76 -4.64 -27.02
N PHE A 98 35.41 -4.96 -28.15
CA PHE A 98 35.10 -4.30 -29.43
C PHE A 98 34.31 -5.25 -30.36
N PRO A 99 33.01 -5.04 -30.57
CA PRO A 99 32.15 -5.96 -31.33
C PRO A 99 32.45 -6.01 -32.84
N TYR A 100 33.21 -5.06 -33.38
CA TYR A 100 33.46 -4.94 -34.83
C TYR A 100 34.96 -5.03 -35.20
N ARG A 101 35.63 -6.10 -34.74
CA ARG A 101 37.07 -6.34 -35.03
C ARG A 101 37.41 -6.34 -36.52
N TRP A 102 36.50 -6.85 -37.36
CA TRP A 102 36.67 -6.90 -38.82
C TRP A 102 36.80 -5.51 -39.47
N VAL A 103 36.14 -4.48 -38.93
CA VAL A 103 36.22 -3.11 -39.45
C VAL A 103 37.59 -2.51 -39.20
N LEU A 104 38.14 -2.74 -38.00
CA LEU A 104 39.47 -2.26 -37.64
C LEU A 104 40.56 -2.92 -38.49
N ILE A 105 40.38 -4.20 -38.84
CA ILE A 105 41.27 -4.91 -39.77
C ILE A 105 41.18 -4.30 -41.18
N GLN A 106 39.96 -4.03 -41.68
CA GLN A 106 39.76 -3.39 -42.99
C GLN A 106 40.33 -1.97 -43.04
N PHE A 107 40.17 -1.19 -41.96
CA PHE A 107 40.76 0.15 -41.82
C PHE A 107 42.29 0.10 -41.75
N GLY A 108 42.86 -0.85 -41.02
CA GLY A 108 44.31 -1.09 -41.00
C GLY A 108 44.85 -1.48 -42.38
N ALA A 109 44.16 -2.39 -43.08
CA ALA A 109 44.52 -2.81 -44.44
C ALA A 109 44.45 -1.64 -45.44
N PHE A 110 43.45 -0.78 -45.33
CA PHE A 110 43.34 0.45 -46.13
C PHE A 110 44.54 1.39 -45.94
N ILE A 111 44.94 1.63 -44.68
CA ILE A 111 46.07 2.50 -44.34
C ILE A 111 47.39 1.91 -44.87
N VAL A 112 47.61 0.60 -44.72
CA VAL A 112 48.81 -0.09 -45.24
C VAL A 112 48.88 -0.02 -46.76
N LEU A 113 47.76 -0.29 -47.46
CA LEU A 113 47.72 -0.20 -48.92
C LEU A 113 47.99 1.24 -49.40
N CYS A 114 47.43 2.24 -48.72
CA CYS A 114 47.73 3.64 -48.99
C CYS A 114 49.23 3.96 -48.77
N GLY A 115 49.82 3.47 -47.68
CA GLY A 115 51.24 3.63 -47.36
C GLY A 115 52.16 2.97 -48.39
N SER A 116 51.75 1.81 -48.90
CA SER A 116 52.48 1.11 -49.96
C SER A 116 52.55 1.92 -51.26
N THR A 117 51.54 2.76 -51.56
CA THR A 117 51.57 3.63 -52.74
C THR A 117 52.60 4.76 -52.63
N HIS A 118 52.77 5.36 -51.45
CA HIS A 118 53.82 6.35 -51.20
C HIS A 118 55.22 5.73 -51.23
N MET A 119 55.37 4.51 -50.69
CA MET A 119 56.62 3.76 -50.78
C MET A 119 57.00 3.40 -52.23
N LEU A 120 56.01 3.01 -53.06
CA LEU A 120 56.21 2.72 -54.48
C LEU A 120 56.50 3.99 -55.31
N ASN A 121 55.88 5.13 -54.95
CA ASN A 121 56.22 6.42 -55.57
C ASN A 121 57.68 6.81 -55.27
N LEU A 122 58.17 6.58 -54.05
CA LEU A 122 59.57 6.80 -53.68
C LEU A 122 60.53 5.97 -54.54
N TRP A 123 60.19 4.70 -54.77
CA TRP A 123 60.98 3.81 -55.64
C TRP A 123 60.91 4.25 -57.12
N THR A 124 59.79 4.81 -57.56
CA THR A 124 59.64 5.31 -58.93
C THR A 124 60.63 6.45 -59.24
N PHE A 125 61.00 7.27 -58.24
CA PHE A 125 62.01 8.33 -58.41
C PHE A 125 63.44 7.80 -58.60
N THR A 126 63.77 6.62 -58.07
CA THR A 126 65.12 6.05 -58.14
C THR A 126 65.30 5.08 -59.31
N MET A 127 64.25 4.33 -59.69
CA MET A 127 64.29 3.35 -60.79
C MET A 127 62.97 3.33 -61.57
N TYR A 128 62.95 3.93 -62.76
CA TYR A 128 61.80 3.84 -63.66
C TYR A 128 61.82 2.52 -64.45
N SER A 129 61.03 1.54 -64.01
CA SER A 129 60.87 0.24 -64.68
C SER A 129 59.40 -0.07 -64.94
N ARG A 130 59.12 -0.83 -66.01
CA ARG A 130 57.77 -1.30 -66.35
C ARG A 130 57.13 -2.10 -65.21
N THR A 131 57.93 -2.83 -64.43
CA THR A 131 57.45 -3.59 -63.26
C THR A 131 56.97 -2.69 -62.12
N VAL A 132 57.67 -1.57 -61.86
CA VAL A 132 57.31 -0.58 -60.82
C VAL A 132 56.07 0.22 -61.21
N ALA A 133 55.92 0.54 -62.50
CA ALA A 133 54.70 1.17 -63.01
C ALA A 133 53.48 0.24 -62.85
N MET A 134 53.61 -1.05 -63.20
CA MET A 134 52.54 -2.03 -63.01
C MET A 134 52.20 -2.23 -61.53
N SER A 135 53.19 -2.36 -60.64
CA SER A 135 52.93 -2.51 -59.19
C SER A 135 52.24 -1.29 -58.60
N THR A 136 52.60 -0.07 -59.03
CA THR A 136 51.93 1.17 -58.61
C THR A 136 50.47 1.23 -59.06
N THR A 137 50.17 0.81 -60.29
CA THR A 137 48.77 0.75 -60.76
C THR A 137 47.94 -0.27 -60.00
N VAL A 138 48.50 -1.45 -59.72
CA VAL A 138 47.82 -2.50 -58.93
C VAL A 138 47.56 -2.03 -57.51
N ALA A 139 48.55 -1.40 -56.85
CA ALA A 139 48.39 -0.85 -55.51
C ALA A 139 47.33 0.25 -55.43
N LYS A 140 47.21 1.10 -56.46
CA LYS A 140 46.16 2.13 -56.53
C LYS A 140 44.76 1.53 -56.68
N ILE A 141 44.61 0.51 -57.53
CA ILE A 141 43.32 -0.17 -57.73
C ILE A 141 42.91 -0.92 -56.45
N SER A 142 43.82 -1.65 -55.81
CA SER A 142 43.51 -2.36 -54.56
C SER A 142 43.12 -1.39 -53.43
N THR A 143 43.83 -0.26 -53.32
CA THR A 143 43.50 0.80 -52.36
C THR A 143 42.10 1.38 -52.61
N ALA A 144 41.74 1.64 -53.87
CA ALA A 144 40.40 2.15 -54.23
C ALA A 144 39.28 1.16 -53.87
N VAL A 145 39.49 -0.14 -54.10
CA VAL A 145 38.51 -1.19 -53.76
C VAL A 145 38.31 -1.29 -52.24
N VAL A 146 39.40 -1.34 -51.47
CA VAL A 146 39.32 -1.42 -50.00
C VAL A 146 38.74 -0.13 -49.40
N SER A 147 39.04 1.04 -49.98
CA SER A 147 38.45 2.34 -49.59
C SER A 147 36.94 2.37 -49.80
N CYS A 148 36.46 1.89 -50.95
CA CYS A 148 35.03 1.82 -51.25
C CYS A 148 34.31 0.83 -50.30
N ALA A 149 34.91 -0.33 -50.06
CA ALA A 149 34.35 -1.34 -49.14
C ALA A 149 34.27 -0.83 -47.69
N THR A 150 35.31 -0.14 -47.21
CA THR A 150 35.33 0.47 -45.86
C THR A 150 34.27 1.57 -45.71
N ALA A 151 34.08 2.43 -46.72
CA ALA A 151 33.05 3.46 -46.72
C ALA A 151 31.62 2.89 -46.64
N LEU A 152 31.31 1.82 -47.39
CA LEU A 152 30.00 1.17 -47.34
C LEU A 152 29.72 0.50 -45.99
N MET A 153 30.73 -0.12 -45.37
CA MET A 153 30.60 -0.73 -44.05
C MET A 153 30.33 0.30 -42.95
N LEU A 154 30.98 1.47 -43.01
CA LEU A 154 30.74 2.55 -42.03
C LEU A 154 29.28 3.00 -41.99
N VAL A 155 28.63 3.14 -43.16
CA VAL A 155 27.21 3.51 -43.25
C VAL A 155 26.30 2.47 -42.57
N ARG A 156 26.66 1.19 -42.62
CA ARG A 156 25.89 0.10 -41.96
C ARG A 156 26.08 0.08 -40.44
N ILE A 157 27.26 0.44 -39.94
CA ILE A 157 27.62 0.24 -38.52
C ILE A 157 27.25 1.44 -37.64
N ILE A 158 27.29 2.66 -38.18
CA ILE A 158 26.87 3.88 -37.47
C ILE A 158 25.44 3.76 -36.86
N PRO A 159 24.40 3.31 -37.59
CA PRO A 159 23.05 3.19 -37.01
C PRO A 159 22.95 2.12 -35.92
N GLU A 160 23.70 1.01 -36.03
CA GLU A 160 23.74 -0.03 -34.98
C GLU A 160 24.33 0.51 -33.68
N MET A 161 25.44 1.26 -33.74
CA MET A 161 26.06 1.85 -32.56
C MET A 161 25.19 2.89 -31.86
N LEU A 162 24.42 3.67 -32.63
CA LEU A 162 23.45 4.62 -32.06
C LEU A 162 22.24 3.92 -31.43
N SER A 163 21.86 2.72 -31.90
CA SER A 163 20.72 1.97 -31.36
C SER A 163 20.97 1.36 -29.98
N VAL A 164 22.21 0.92 -29.71
CA VAL A 164 22.61 0.35 -28.40
C VAL A 164 22.49 1.40 -27.29
N LYS A 165 22.97 2.61 -27.54
CA LYS A 165 22.91 3.72 -26.58
C LYS A 165 21.47 4.19 -26.31
N LYS A 166 20.59 4.13 -27.32
CA LYS A 166 19.15 4.38 -27.14
C LYS A 166 18.48 3.31 -26.27
N ARG A 167 18.86 2.04 -26.43
CA ARG A 167 18.32 0.93 -25.66
C ARG A 167 18.77 0.95 -24.20
N GLU A 168 20.02 1.32 -23.95
CA GLU A 168 20.54 1.54 -22.59
C GLU A 168 19.77 2.67 -21.86
N LEU A 169 19.56 3.80 -22.54
CA LEU A 169 18.80 4.92 -21.97
C LEU A 169 17.34 4.54 -21.69
N PHE A 170 16.69 3.80 -22.61
CA PHE A 170 15.33 3.31 -22.42
C PHE A 170 15.22 2.33 -21.25
N LEU A 171 16.18 1.40 -21.12
CA LEU A 171 16.23 0.47 -20.00
C LEU A 171 16.44 1.18 -18.67
N LYS A 172 17.31 2.21 -18.63
CA LYS A 172 17.54 3.01 -17.43
C LYS A 172 16.30 3.79 -17.00
N ASN A 173 15.63 4.46 -17.94
CA ASN A 173 14.39 5.18 -17.64
C ASN A 173 13.27 4.22 -17.19
N LYS A 174 13.19 3.02 -17.77
CA LYS A 174 12.21 2.02 -17.38
C LYS A 174 12.52 1.41 -16.00
N ALA A 175 13.79 1.20 -15.69
CA ALA A 175 14.23 0.77 -14.37
C ALA A 175 13.92 1.83 -13.30
N GLU A 176 14.23 3.11 -13.54
CA GLU A 176 13.90 4.20 -12.61
C GLU A 176 12.39 4.35 -12.39
N LYS A 177 11.58 4.19 -13.44
CA LYS A 177 10.11 4.21 -13.32
C LYS A 177 9.60 3.04 -12.48
N LEU A 178 10.13 1.84 -12.72
CA LEU A 178 9.73 0.63 -12.01
C LEU A 178 10.17 0.68 -10.54
N ASP A 179 11.35 1.23 -10.25
CA ASP A 179 11.85 1.40 -8.88
C ASP A 179 10.97 2.39 -8.09
N ARG A 180 10.47 3.44 -8.76
CA ARG A 180 9.50 4.37 -8.19
C ARG A 180 8.15 3.71 -7.89
N GLU A 181 7.65 2.86 -8.80
CA GLU A 181 6.40 2.12 -8.61
C GLU A 181 6.54 1.05 -7.50
N ILE A 182 7.65 0.32 -7.46
CA ILE A 182 7.96 -0.68 -6.42
C ILE A 182 8.13 0.00 -5.05
N GLY A 183 8.72 1.19 -4.99
CA GLY A 183 8.88 1.94 -3.74
C GLY A 183 7.53 2.33 -3.12
N VAL A 184 6.58 2.80 -3.94
CA VAL A 184 5.21 3.13 -3.46
C VAL A 184 4.47 1.88 -2.99
N LEU A 185 4.58 0.76 -3.73
CA LEU A 185 3.96 -0.50 -3.34
C LEU A 185 4.54 -1.06 -2.03
N ARG A 186 5.85 -0.96 -1.80
CA ARG A 186 6.46 -1.38 -0.52
C ARG A 186 6.01 -0.55 0.66
N ALA A 187 5.92 0.78 0.50
CA ALA A 187 5.42 1.65 1.57
C ALA A 187 3.97 1.32 1.93
N GLN A 188 3.14 1.00 0.93
CA GLN A 188 1.77 0.53 1.15
C GLN A 188 1.71 -0.87 1.79
N GLU A 189 2.59 -1.79 1.42
CA GLU A 189 2.62 -3.15 2.00
C GLU A 189 3.15 -3.16 3.43
N GLU A 190 4.13 -2.30 3.76
CA GLU A 190 4.63 -2.12 5.12
C GLU A 190 3.55 -1.55 6.03
N THR A 191 2.88 -0.47 5.62
CA THR A 191 1.74 0.10 6.37
C THR A 191 0.63 -0.93 6.56
N GLU A 192 0.30 -1.71 5.54
CA GLU A 192 -0.70 -2.77 5.64
C GLU A 192 -0.28 -3.90 6.60
N ARG A 193 1.00 -4.31 6.58
CA ARG A 193 1.52 -5.31 7.54
C ARG A 193 1.48 -4.79 8.99
N TYR A 194 1.82 -3.53 9.22
CA TYR A 194 1.71 -2.91 10.54
C TYR A 194 0.26 -2.86 11.00
N VAL A 195 -0.66 -2.43 10.13
CA VAL A 195 -2.10 -2.43 10.43
C VAL A 195 -2.59 -3.86 10.72
N ARG A 196 -2.15 -4.87 9.96
CA ARG A 196 -2.49 -6.29 10.18
C ARG A 196 -1.92 -6.86 11.49
N MET A 197 -0.69 -6.51 11.85
CA MET A 197 -0.08 -6.89 13.12
C MET A 197 -0.84 -6.24 14.29
N LEU A 198 -1.09 -4.94 14.19
CA LEU A 198 -1.81 -4.19 15.22
C LEU A 198 -3.24 -4.71 15.38
N THR A 199 -3.95 -5.01 14.29
CA THR A 199 -5.29 -5.62 14.37
C THR A 199 -5.29 -7.01 14.98
N HIS A 200 -4.24 -7.81 14.79
CA HIS A 200 -4.16 -9.13 15.42
C HIS A 200 -3.93 -9.01 16.93
N GLU A 201 -3.04 -8.12 17.36
CA GLU A 201 -2.75 -7.85 18.77
C GLU A 201 -3.94 -7.21 19.51
N ILE A 202 -4.69 -6.35 18.81
CA ILE A 202 -5.91 -5.75 19.35
C ILE A 202 -7.04 -6.78 19.47
N ARG A 203 -7.14 -7.75 18.53
CA ARG A 203 -8.15 -8.82 18.61
C ARG A 203 -7.87 -9.86 19.70
N SER A 204 -6.62 -10.00 20.13
CA SER A 204 -6.25 -10.98 21.17
C SER A 204 -6.52 -10.48 22.59
N THR A 205 -6.70 -9.16 22.77
CA THR A 205 -6.96 -8.54 24.08
C THR A 205 -8.43 -8.11 24.17
N LEU A 206 -9.21 -8.79 25.01
CA LEU A 206 -10.66 -8.53 25.19
C LEU A 206 -10.97 -7.39 26.16
N ASP A 207 -9.97 -6.87 26.87
CA ASP A 207 -10.13 -5.80 27.86
C ASP A 207 -9.89 -4.42 27.24
N ARG A 208 -10.90 -3.53 27.37
CA ARG A 208 -10.88 -2.16 26.87
C ARG A 208 -9.62 -1.38 27.27
N HIS A 209 -9.23 -1.45 28.55
CA HIS A 209 -8.09 -0.67 29.04
C HIS A 209 -6.78 -1.20 28.47
N THR A 210 -6.68 -2.50 28.32
CA THR A 210 -5.54 -3.16 27.68
C THR A 210 -5.42 -2.78 26.21
N ILE A 211 -6.51 -2.79 25.44
CA ILE A 211 -6.53 -2.38 24.02
C ILE A 211 -6.00 -0.95 23.84
N LEU A 212 -6.48 0.01 24.64
CA LEU A 212 -6.04 1.40 24.54
C LEU A 212 -4.57 1.57 24.96
N LYS A 213 -4.13 0.84 25.99
CA LYS A 213 -2.75 0.90 26.45
C LYS A 213 -1.77 0.31 25.44
N THR A 214 -2.07 -0.85 24.86
CA THR A 214 -1.21 -1.51 23.86
C THR A 214 -1.11 -0.68 22.59
N THR A 215 -2.25 -0.21 22.07
CA THR A 215 -2.28 0.64 20.87
C THR A 215 -1.47 1.92 21.03
N PHE A 216 -1.53 2.56 22.20
CA PHE A 216 -0.79 3.80 22.46
C PHE A 216 0.71 3.55 22.57
N ILE A 217 1.12 2.46 23.20
CA ILE A 217 2.54 2.07 23.30
C ILE A 217 3.10 1.77 21.92
N GLU A 218 2.37 0.99 21.10
CA GLU A 218 2.82 0.63 19.76
C GLU A 218 2.83 1.84 18.82
N LEU A 219 1.77 2.66 18.80
CA LEU A 219 1.77 3.94 18.05
C LEU A 219 2.91 4.86 18.48
N GLY A 220 3.15 4.97 19.79
CA GLY A 220 4.24 5.76 20.36
C GLY A 220 5.60 5.32 19.85
N ARG A 221 5.83 4.00 19.74
CA ARG A 221 7.07 3.42 19.20
C ARG A 221 7.20 3.60 17.70
N THR A 222 6.13 3.35 16.94
CA THR A 222 6.15 3.40 15.46
C THR A 222 6.33 4.82 14.95
N LEU A 223 5.62 5.79 15.54
CA LEU A 223 5.64 7.19 15.10
C LEU A 223 6.62 8.06 15.91
N ASN A 224 7.27 7.51 16.94
CA ASN A 224 8.16 8.22 17.87
C ASN A 224 7.48 9.47 18.45
N LEU A 225 6.35 9.26 19.12
CA LEU A 225 5.49 10.30 19.69
C LEU A 225 5.98 10.73 21.06
N GLU A 226 5.83 12.02 21.38
CA GLU A 226 6.06 12.56 22.72
C GLU A 226 4.89 12.24 23.65
N GLU A 227 3.67 12.40 23.16
CA GLU A 227 2.44 12.12 23.91
C GLU A 227 1.35 11.61 22.96
N CYS A 228 0.54 10.66 23.44
CA CYS A 228 -0.68 10.21 22.80
C CYS A 228 -1.80 10.21 23.86
N ALA A 229 -2.94 10.83 23.55
CA ALA A 229 -4.05 11.03 24.47
C ALA A 229 -5.38 10.58 23.85
N PHE A 230 -6.21 9.90 24.64
CA PHE A 230 -7.55 9.44 24.27
C PHE A 230 -8.62 10.19 25.06
N TRP A 231 -9.46 10.93 24.35
CA TRP A 231 -10.55 11.73 24.92
C TRP A 231 -11.88 11.06 24.67
N MET A 232 -12.63 10.80 25.75
CA MET A 232 -13.93 10.14 25.71
C MET A 232 -15.04 11.12 26.11
N PRO A 233 -16.23 11.06 25.51
CA PRO A 233 -17.36 11.89 25.94
C PRO A 233 -17.81 11.53 27.36
N SER A 234 -18.12 12.56 28.15
CA SER A 234 -18.65 12.47 29.51
C SER A 234 -20.16 12.27 29.53
N ARG A 235 -20.76 12.07 30.72
CA ARG A 235 -22.20 11.70 30.86
C ARG A 235 -23.19 12.68 30.29
N ASN A 236 -22.86 13.95 30.33
CA ASN A 236 -23.75 14.97 29.82
C ASN A 236 -23.57 15.19 28.31
N GLY A 237 -22.60 14.53 27.66
CA GLY A 237 -22.26 14.74 26.24
C GLY A 237 -21.63 16.10 25.93
N LEU A 238 -21.61 17.04 26.89
CA LEU A 238 -21.12 18.41 26.76
C LEU A 238 -19.60 18.57 26.95
N ASN A 239 -18.96 17.51 27.43
CA ASN A 239 -17.56 17.54 27.83
C ASN A 239 -16.85 16.25 27.40
N LEU A 240 -15.60 16.37 26.99
CA LEU A 240 -14.65 15.28 26.80
C LEU A 240 -13.79 15.12 28.05
N GLN A 241 -13.64 13.90 28.51
CA GLN A 241 -12.77 13.51 29.61
C GLN A 241 -11.59 12.71 29.08
N LEU A 242 -10.40 13.04 29.58
CA LEU A 242 -9.19 12.28 29.26
C LEU A 242 -9.24 10.89 29.90
N SER A 243 -9.26 9.85 29.07
CA SER A 243 -9.34 8.46 29.51
C SER A 243 -7.97 7.80 29.60
N HIS A 244 -7.10 8.01 28.62
CA HIS A 244 -5.79 7.35 28.54
C HIS A 244 -4.72 8.30 27.98
N THR A 245 -3.49 8.16 28.47
CA THR A 245 -2.30 8.91 28.02
C THR A 245 -1.08 8.01 27.99
N LEU A 246 -0.16 8.24 27.05
CA LEU A 246 1.10 7.50 26.95
C LEU A 246 2.07 7.81 28.10
N HIS A 247 2.49 9.07 28.28
CA HIS A 247 3.49 9.45 29.30
C HIS A 247 2.92 10.20 30.51
N HIS A 248 1.58 10.25 30.66
CA HIS A 248 0.89 10.87 31.80
C HIS A 248 1.26 12.35 32.02
N GLN A 249 1.56 13.10 30.95
CA GLN A 249 1.90 14.53 31.08
C GLN A 249 0.67 15.39 31.46
N MET A 250 -0.54 14.89 31.18
CA MET A 250 -1.81 15.45 31.62
C MET A 250 -2.40 14.66 32.79
N PRO A 251 -2.98 15.33 33.82
CA PRO A 251 -3.68 14.62 34.88
C PRO A 251 -4.91 13.88 34.30
N LEU A 252 -5.00 12.57 34.58
CA LEU A 252 -6.18 11.75 34.26
C LEU A 252 -7.44 12.41 34.84
N GLY A 253 -8.50 12.50 34.03
CA GLY A 253 -9.74 13.18 34.41
C GLY A 253 -9.78 14.68 34.09
N SER A 254 -8.81 15.22 33.35
CA SER A 254 -8.98 16.54 32.75
C SER A 254 -10.21 16.57 31.82
N VAL A 255 -10.96 17.67 31.88
CA VAL A 255 -12.24 17.84 31.19
C VAL A 255 -12.16 19.03 30.25
N VAL A 256 -12.60 18.84 29.02
CA VAL A 256 -12.63 19.85 27.96
C VAL A 256 -14.03 19.93 27.39
N SER A 257 -14.60 21.13 27.24
CA SER A 257 -15.93 21.30 26.66
C SER A 257 -15.95 20.95 25.17
N THR A 258 -17.03 20.28 24.71
CA THR A 258 -17.22 19.88 23.31
C THR A 258 -17.50 21.05 22.37
N ASP A 259 -17.88 22.22 22.90
CA ASP A 259 -18.27 23.39 22.11
C ASP A 259 -17.10 24.11 21.43
N LEU A 260 -15.87 23.63 21.64
CA LEU A 260 -14.69 24.23 21.03
C LEU A 260 -14.72 24.06 19.50
N PRO A 261 -14.37 25.12 18.74
CA PRO A 261 -14.41 25.09 17.28
C PRO A 261 -13.46 24.02 16.70
N VAL A 262 -12.34 23.79 17.40
CA VAL A 262 -11.36 22.76 17.05
C VAL A 262 -11.97 21.36 17.14
N ILE A 263 -12.77 21.07 18.18
CA ILE A 263 -13.43 19.77 18.36
C ILE A 263 -14.47 19.57 17.26
N ASN A 264 -15.30 20.58 17.00
CA ASN A 264 -16.27 20.53 15.90
C ASN A 264 -15.60 20.29 14.54
N GLN A 265 -14.42 20.87 14.32
CA GLN A 265 -13.63 20.64 13.11
C GLN A 265 -13.18 19.17 13.02
N VAL A 266 -12.64 18.58 14.09
CA VAL A 266 -12.26 17.14 14.13
C VAL A 266 -13.46 16.26 13.87
N LEU A 267 -14.61 16.55 14.50
CA LEU A 267 -15.82 15.72 14.39
C LEU A 267 -16.42 15.77 12.99
N SER A 268 -16.37 16.93 12.33
CA SER A 268 -16.83 17.10 10.96
C SER A 268 -15.90 16.49 9.90
N SER A 269 -14.63 16.29 10.24
CA SER A 269 -13.63 15.70 9.33
C SER A 269 -13.69 14.18 9.40
N ASN A 270 -13.63 13.52 8.24
CA ASN A 270 -13.53 12.06 8.20
C ASN A 270 -12.10 11.55 8.45
N GLY A 271 -11.07 12.40 8.34
CA GLY A 271 -9.67 12.02 8.49
C GLY A 271 -8.93 12.80 9.58
N ALA A 272 -7.66 12.45 9.78
CA ALA A 272 -6.78 13.09 10.75
C ALA A 272 -6.50 14.57 10.41
N ILE A 273 -6.69 15.47 11.38
CA ILE A 273 -6.46 16.91 11.20
C ILE A 273 -5.34 17.43 12.10
N ILE A 274 -4.58 18.40 11.60
CA ILE A 274 -3.56 19.09 12.39
C ILE A 274 -4.22 20.18 13.24
N ILE A 275 -3.96 20.16 14.54
CA ILE A 275 -4.50 21.09 15.53
C ILE A 275 -3.37 21.96 16.09
N PRO A 276 -3.63 23.23 16.45
CA PRO A 276 -2.65 24.03 17.17
C PRO A 276 -2.29 23.41 18.54
N HIS A 277 -1.01 23.34 18.86
CA HIS A 277 -0.49 22.89 20.16
C HIS A 277 -0.99 23.72 21.36
N THR A 278 -1.57 24.90 21.12
CA THR A 278 -2.23 25.75 22.13
C THR A 278 -3.64 25.28 22.50
N SER A 279 -4.19 24.30 21.78
CA SER A 279 -5.50 23.71 22.06
C SER A 279 -5.52 23.02 23.43
N PRO A 280 -6.63 23.09 24.19
CA PRO A 280 -6.76 22.40 25.47
C PRO A 280 -6.67 20.87 25.35
N LEU A 281 -6.87 20.31 24.15
CA LEU A 281 -6.68 18.89 23.85
C LEU A 281 -5.21 18.44 23.81
N ALA A 282 -4.30 19.39 23.60
CA ALA A 282 -2.88 19.17 23.31
C ALA A 282 -1.97 19.82 24.36
N ARG A 283 -2.52 20.14 25.54
CA ARG A 283 -1.87 20.99 26.53
C ARG A 283 -0.56 20.36 26.99
N THR A 284 0.58 20.86 26.51
CA THR A 284 1.92 20.47 26.99
C THR A 284 2.41 21.50 27.99
N GLN A 285 2.97 21.07 29.12
CA GLN A 285 3.72 21.97 30.00
C GLN A 285 5.10 22.20 29.38
N PRO A 286 5.53 23.45 29.11
CA PRO A 286 6.82 23.68 28.46
C PRO A 286 7.95 23.27 29.41
N LEU A 287 8.63 22.17 29.09
CA LEU A 287 9.88 21.79 29.76
C LEU A 287 10.98 22.77 29.34
N THR A 288 11.68 23.30 30.35
CA THR A 288 12.77 24.28 30.23
C THR A 288 13.85 23.81 29.25
N GLY A 289 13.84 24.33 28.02
CA GLY A 289 14.77 23.96 26.94
C GLY A 289 14.49 24.71 25.63
N ARG A 290 15.27 24.42 24.56
CA ARG A 290 14.99 24.93 23.21
C ARG A 290 13.67 24.34 22.70
N TYR A 291 12.59 25.08 22.90
CA TYR A 291 11.23 24.69 22.58
C TYR A 291 10.87 25.10 21.15
N VAL A 292 10.58 24.12 20.29
CA VAL A 292 9.92 24.33 18.99
C VAL A 292 8.48 23.86 19.14
N ALA A 293 7.53 24.63 18.62
CA ALA A 293 6.11 24.27 18.65
C ALA A 293 5.89 22.88 18.00
N PRO A 294 5.43 21.87 18.76
CA PRO A 294 5.19 20.54 18.20
C PRO A 294 3.97 20.58 17.27
N GLU A 295 4.00 19.77 16.21
CA GLU A 295 2.81 19.51 15.42
C GLU A 295 1.94 18.46 16.11
N VAL A 296 0.66 18.77 16.26
CA VAL A 296 -0.32 17.93 16.94
C VAL A 296 -1.39 17.52 15.94
N VAL A 297 -1.72 16.24 15.94
CA VAL A 297 -2.79 15.68 15.11
C VAL A 297 -3.90 15.17 16.01
N ALA A 298 -5.15 15.39 15.60
CA ALA A 298 -6.28 14.69 16.18
C ALA A 298 -7.11 13.99 15.12
N VAL A 299 -7.64 12.85 15.52
CA VAL A 299 -8.50 12.00 14.71
C VAL A 299 -9.70 11.61 15.54
N ARG A 300 -10.88 11.63 14.91
CA ARG A 300 -12.10 11.12 15.53
C ARG A 300 -12.06 9.59 15.53
N VAL A 301 -12.58 8.99 16.59
CA VAL A 301 -12.74 7.54 16.73
C VAL A 301 -14.23 7.29 16.95
N PRO A 302 -14.96 6.73 15.96
CA PRO A 302 -16.38 6.48 16.09
C PRO A 302 -16.62 5.39 17.16
N LEU A 303 -17.49 5.65 18.12
CA LEU A 303 -17.93 4.64 19.08
C LEU A 303 -19.32 4.17 18.62
N LEU A 304 -19.47 2.87 18.37
CA LEU A 304 -20.77 2.32 18.01
C LEU A 304 -21.74 2.39 19.19
N HIS A 305 -22.96 2.84 18.91
CA HIS A 305 -24.02 3.00 19.89
C HIS A 305 -24.64 1.63 20.23
N LEU A 306 -24.57 1.22 21.49
CA LEU A 306 -25.36 0.11 22.02
C LEU A 306 -26.36 0.72 23.01
N SER A 307 -27.59 0.86 22.55
CA SER A 307 -28.61 1.72 23.17
C SER A 307 -29.30 1.12 24.39
N ASN A 308 -29.03 -0.12 24.80
CA ASN A 308 -30.04 -0.87 25.56
C ASN A 308 -29.64 -1.45 26.93
N PHE A 309 -28.42 -1.25 27.44
CA PHE A 309 -28.08 -1.76 28.77
C PHE A 309 -27.24 -0.77 29.57
N GLN A 310 -27.75 -0.39 30.74
CA GLN A 310 -27.08 0.49 31.71
C GLN A 310 -25.85 -0.21 32.29
N VAL A 311 -24.67 0.15 31.76
CA VAL A 311 -23.38 -0.21 32.35
C VAL A 311 -22.93 0.91 33.28
N ASN A 312 -22.85 0.64 34.58
CA ASN A 312 -22.41 1.59 35.61
C ASN A 312 -20.94 2.08 35.48
N CYS A 313 -20.17 1.56 34.51
CA CYS A 313 -18.78 1.95 34.26
C CYS A 313 -18.58 2.98 33.13
N TRP A 314 -19.66 3.39 32.46
CA TRP A 314 -19.67 4.47 31.48
C TRP A 314 -20.88 5.38 31.69
N PRO A 315 -20.83 6.62 31.21
CA PRO A 315 -22.06 7.30 30.88
C PRO A 315 -22.91 6.55 29.87
N GLU A 316 -24.24 6.62 30.00
CA GLU A 316 -25.15 6.43 28.87
C GLU A 316 -24.66 7.30 27.71
N LEU A 317 -24.22 6.66 26.62
CA LEU A 317 -23.53 7.34 25.52
C LEU A 317 -24.48 8.36 24.88
N SER A 318 -24.04 9.62 24.86
CA SER A 318 -24.64 10.71 24.08
C SER A 318 -24.90 10.26 22.64
N VAL A 319 -25.99 10.76 22.05
CA VAL A 319 -26.57 10.47 20.74
C VAL A 319 -25.55 10.45 19.58
N ASN A 320 -24.37 11.05 19.76
CA ASN A 320 -23.25 11.09 18.82
C ASN A 320 -21.93 10.69 19.51
N GLY A 321 -21.79 9.43 19.91
CA GLY A 321 -20.62 8.91 20.63
C GLY A 321 -19.35 8.90 19.77
N TYR A 322 -18.59 9.99 19.76
CA TYR A 322 -17.26 10.04 19.16
C TYR A 322 -16.20 10.25 20.24
N ALA A 323 -15.14 9.46 20.19
CA ALA A 323 -13.91 9.73 20.92
C ALA A 323 -12.93 10.52 20.04
N ILE A 324 -11.96 11.17 20.67
CA ILE A 324 -10.90 11.88 19.95
C ILE A 324 -9.55 11.35 20.42
N MET A 325 -8.76 10.87 19.47
CA MET A 325 -7.37 10.50 19.69
C MET A 325 -6.47 11.65 19.25
N VAL A 326 -5.57 12.07 20.12
CA VAL A 326 -4.66 13.20 19.92
C VAL A 326 -3.23 12.71 20.04
N LEU A 327 -2.40 12.99 19.02
CA LEU A 327 -1.02 12.53 18.93
C LEU A 327 -0.09 13.74 18.77
N MET A 328 0.98 13.77 19.56
CA MET A 328 1.93 14.88 19.59
C MET A 328 3.33 14.40 19.22
N LEU A 329 3.95 15.07 18.24
CA LEU A 329 5.34 14.85 17.87
C LEU A 329 6.31 15.54 18.86
N PRO A 330 7.56 15.05 18.96
CA PRO A 330 8.55 15.59 19.89
C PRO A 330 8.92 17.05 19.62
N SER A 331 8.70 17.89 20.62
CA SER A 331 8.97 19.35 20.67
C SER A 331 10.45 19.72 20.50
N HIS A 332 11.36 18.75 20.63
CA HIS A 332 12.79 18.92 20.39
C HIS A 332 13.20 18.85 18.91
N SER A 333 12.29 18.44 18.03
CA SER A 333 12.54 18.31 16.59
C SER A 333 11.53 19.12 15.78
N ALA A 334 11.98 19.82 14.73
CA ALA A 334 11.09 20.52 13.80
C ALA A 334 10.42 19.55 12.80
N ARG A 335 10.09 18.33 13.26
CA ARG A 335 9.47 17.28 12.45
C ARG A 335 8.02 17.65 12.19
N LYS A 336 7.58 17.41 10.95
CA LYS A 336 6.21 17.56 10.52
C LYS A 336 5.59 16.21 10.20
N TRP A 337 4.27 16.12 10.28
CA TRP A 337 3.54 14.93 9.89
C TRP A 337 3.66 14.67 8.39
N LEU A 338 4.02 13.44 8.04
CA LEU A 338 4.02 12.96 6.65
C LEU A 338 2.62 12.45 6.28
N VAL A 339 2.26 12.51 5.00
CA VAL A 339 0.94 12.07 4.52
C VAL A 339 0.66 10.60 4.87
N HIS A 340 1.66 9.73 4.71
CA HIS A 340 1.53 8.31 5.06
C HIS A 340 1.39 8.07 6.57
N GLU A 341 1.87 8.97 7.43
CA GLU A 341 1.70 8.86 8.89
C GLU A 341 0.27 9.22 9.30
N LEU A 342 -0.33 10.21 8.63
CA LEU A 342 -1.73 10.58 8.82
C LEU A 342 -2.66 9.44 8.38
N GLU A 343 -2.39 8.84 7.22
CA GLU A 343 -3.13 7.67 6.73
C GLU A 343 -3.03 6.48 7.70
N LEU A 344 -1.85 6.23 8.27
CA LEU A 344 -1.66 5.20 9.29
C LEU A 344 -2.47 5.50 10.55
N VAL A 345 -2.45 6.75 11.05
CA VAL A 345 -3.20 7.16 12.25
C VAL A 345 -4.71 6.98 12.03
N GLU A 346 -5.22 7.33 10.86
CA GLU A 346 -6.62 7.13 10.47
C GLU A 346 -6.99 5.64 10.45
N ALA A 347 -6.17 4.80 9.79
CA ALA A 347 -6.39 3.37 9.77
C ALA A 347 -6.38 2.75 11.19
N VAL A 348 -5.48 3.21 12.07
CA VAL A 348 -5.44 2.72 13.46
C VAL A 348 -6.64 3.21 14.26
N ALA A 349 -7.07 4.46 14.08
CA ALA A 349 -8.26 5.02 14.72
C ALA A 349 -9.53 4.18 14.43
N ASP A 350 -9.72 3.78 13.17
CA ASP A 350 -10.83 2.92 12.76
C ASP A 350 -10.74 1.53 13.39
N GLN A 351 -9.54 0.95 13.49
CA GLN A 351 -9.36 -0.37 14.12
C GLN A 351 -9.58 -0.32 15.64
N VAL A 352 -9.17 0.76 16.30
CA VAL A 352 -9.46 1.01 17.72
C VAL A 352 -10.97 1.13 17.94
N ALA A 353 -11.69 1.85 17.07
CA ALA A 353 -13.15 1.94 17.12
C ALA A 353 -13.82 0.56 17.06
N VAL A 354 -13.42 -0.28 16.10
CA VAL A 354 -13.95 -1.66 15.95
C VAL A 354 -13.66 -2.50 17.19
N ALA A 355 -12.44 -2.44 17.72
CA ALA A 355 -12.04 -3.23 18.86
C ALA A 355 -12.75 -2.84 20.16
N LEU A 356 -12.87 -1.53 20.41
CA LEU A 356 -13.64 -1.02 21.55
C LEU A 356 -15.11 -1.43 21.45
N SER A 357 -15.67 -1.44 20.24
CA SER A 357 -17.04 -1.88 20.01
C SER A 357 -17.21 -3.37 20.33
N HIS A 358 -16.28 -4.22 19.87
CA HIS A 358 -16.33 -5.65 20.20
C HIS A 358 -16.17 -5.91 21.70
N ALA A 359 -15.26 -5.20 22.37
CA ALA A 359 -15.07 -5.32 23.82
C ALA A 359 -16.36 -4.92 24.57
N ALA A 360 -17.02 -3.83 24.15
CA ALA A 360 -18.29 -3.41 24.74
C ALA A 360 -19.41 -4.45 24.57
N ILE A 361 -19.58 -4.98 23.34
CA ILE A 361 -20.57 -6.04 23.07
C ILE A 361 -20.30 -7.27 23.93
N LEU A 362 -19.03 -7.66 24.06
CA LEU A 362 -18.67 -8.86 24.79
C LEU A 362 -18.87 -8.69 26.31
N GLU A 363 -18.50 -7.55 26.88
CA GLU A 363 -18.81 -7.24 28.27
C GLU A 363 -20.33 -7.32 28.54
N GLU A 364 -21.14 -6.84 27.60
CA GLU A 364 -22.60 -6.88 27.72
C GLU A 364 -23.15 -8.31 27.63
N SER A 365 -22.66 -9.08 26.67
CA SER A 365 -23.01 -10.50 26.52
C SER A 365 -22.64 -11.31 27.77
N MET A 366 -21.49 -11.02 28.39
CA MET A 366 -21.08 -11.69 29.63
C MET A 366 -22.02 -11.35 30.78
N ARG A 367 -22.35 -10.07 30.98
CA ARG A 367 -23.31 -9.66 32.02
C ARG A 367 -24.70 -10.28 31.84
N ALA A 368 -25.17 -10.38 30.60
CA ALA A 368 -26.44 -11.03 30.30
C ALA A 368 -26.40 -12.54 30.65
N CYS A 369 -25.28 -13.21 30.33
CA CYS A 369 -25.07 -14.61 30.69
C CYS A 369 -25.06 -14.81 32.21
N ASP A 370 -24.37 -13.93 32.95
CA ASP A 370 -24.30 -13.98 34.41
C ASP A 370 -25.69 -13.83 35.04
N LEU A 371 -26.49 -12.85 34.57
CA LEU A 371 -27.86 -12.65 35.04
C LEU A 371 -28.76 -13.85 34.73
N LEU A 372 -28.65 -14.42 33.53
CA LEU A 372 -29.41 -15.62 33.15
C LEU A 372 -29.03 -16.82 34.00
N LEU A 373 -27.74 -16.97 34.34
CA LEU A 373 -27.26 -18.04 35.20
C LEU A 373 -27.81 -17.89 36.63
N GLU A 374 -27.82 -16.68 37.19
CA GLU A 374 -28.44 -16.41 38.50
C GLU A 374 -29.93 -16.76 38.50
N GLN A 375 -30.66 -16.38 37.45
CA GLN A 375 -32.08 -16.74 37.30
C GLN A 375 -32.30 -18.24 37.17
N HIS A 376 -31.46 -18.94 36.40
CA HIS A 376 -31.55 -20.39 36.24
C HIS A 376 -31.33 -21.11 37.57
N VAL A 377 -30.34 -20.70 38.34
CA VAL A 377 -30.07 -21.27 39.67
C VAL A 377 -31.24 -21.04 40.64
N ALA A 378 -31.82 -19.83 40.63
CA ALA A 378 -32.98 -19.53 41.47
C ALA A 378 -34.22 -20.35 41.07
N LEU A 379 -34.44 -20.52 39.75
CA LEU A 379 -35.54 -21.33 39.22
C LEU A 379 -35.36 -22.81 39.56
N ASP A 380 -34.16 -23.36 39.36
CA ASP A 380 -33.85 -24.76 39.68
C ASP A 380 -34.07 -25.05 41.17
N SER A 381 -33.65 -24.14 42.06
CA SER A 381 -33.88 -24.26 43.50
C SER A 381 -35.38 -24.30 43.83
N ALA A 382 -36.19 -23.45 43.19
CA ALA A 382 -37.64 -23.42 43.40
C ALA A 382 -38.32 -24.68 42.84
N CYS A 383 -37.88 -25.17 41.68
CA CYS A 383 -38.35 -26.42 41.11
C CYS A 383 -38.02 -27.61 42.02
N GLN A 384 -36.79 -27.67 42.55
CA GLN A 384 -36.38 -28.74 43.45
C GLN A 384 -37.19 -28.71 44.75
N GLU A 385 -37.42 -27.54 45.34
CA GLU A 385 -38.28 -27.41 46.53
C GLU A 385 -39.70 -27.93 46.26
N ALA A 386 -40.31 -27.51 45.14
CA ALA A 386 -41.63 -27.97 44.74
C ALA A 386 -41.66 -29.50 44.53
N GLU A 387 -40.63 -30.06 43.90
CA GLU A 387 -40.52 -31.51 43.67
C GLU A 387 -40.39 -32.28 44.98
N THR A 388 -39.63 -31.78 45.96
CA THR A 388 -39.56 -32.42 47.29
C THR A 388 -40.90 -32.43 48.01
N VAL A 389 -41.69 -31.36 47.89
CA VAL A 389 -43.03 -31.27 48.48
C VAL A 389 -43.99 -32.25 47.81
N ILE A 390 -43.91 -32.36 46.48
CA ILE A 390 -44.75 -33.30 45.72
C ILE A 390 -44.38 -34.74 46.09
N ASN A 391 -43.10 -35.09 46.10
CA ASN A 391 -42.66 -36.44 46.47
C ASN A 391 -43.06 -36.79 47.91
N ALA A 392 -42.88 -35.88 48.87
CA ALA A 392 -43.30 -36.10 50.25
C ALA A 392 -44.82 -36.27 50.39
N ARG A 393 -45.60 -35.52 49.60
CA ARG A 393 -47.07 -35.68 49.53
C ARG A 393 -47.43 -37.07 49.00
N ASP A 394 -46.82 -37.50 47.92
CA ASP A 394 -47.15 -38.76 47.26
C ASP A 394 -46.72 -39.97 48.12
N ASP A 395 -45.57 -39.88 48.80
CA ASP A 395 -45.12 -40.85 49.80
C ASP A 395 -46.11 -40.94 50.97
N PHE A 396 -46.57 -39.79 51.48
CA PHE A 396 -47.56 -39.74 52.56
C PHE A 396 -48.89 -40.39 52.14
N VAL A 397 -49.41 -40.06 50.96
CA VAL A 397 -50.67 -40.66 50.46
C VAL A 397 -50.51 -42.18 50.31
N THR A 398 -49.39 -42.65 49.79
CA THR A 398 -49.12 -44.09 49.60
C THR A 398 -49.09 -44.83 50.93
N VAL A 399 -48.33 -44.33 51.91
CA VAL A 399 -48.19 -44.97 53.23
C VAL A 399 -49.52 -44.92 53.99
N MET A 400 -50.14 -43.75 54.09
CA MET A 400 -51.41 -43.58 54.82
C MET A 400 -52.48 -44.50 54.26
N THR A 401 -52.57 -44.61 52.94
CA THR A 401 -53.63 -45.42 52.35
C THR A 401 -53.41 -46.91 52.55
N HIS A 402 -52.17 -47.38 52.46
CA HIS A 402 -51.86 -48.78 52.77
C HIS A 402 -52.24 -49.14 54.21
N GLU A 403 -51.93 -48.26 55.17
CA GLU A 403 -52.27 -48.47 56.58
C GLU A 403 -53.78 -48.38 56.85
N MET A 404 -54.48 -47.45 56.19
CA MET A 404 -55.94 -47.36 56.26
C MET A 404 -56.61 -48.60 55.63
N TRP A 405 -56.10 -49.07 54.49
CA TRP A 405 -56.61 -50.25 53.80
C TRP A 405 -56.45 -51.51 54.67
N ASN A 406 -55.26 -51.73 55.25
CA ASN A 406 -54.99 -52.86 56.12
C ASN A 406 -55.85 -52.85 57.39
N SER A 407 -55.95 -51.71 58.08
CA SER A 407 -56.74 -51.60 59.32
C SER A 407 -58.24 -51.80 59.07
N MET A 408 -58.75 -51.30 57.94
CA MET A 408 -60.13 -51.50 57.54
C MET A 408 -60.42 -52.95 57.18
N HIS A 409 -59.58 -53.60 56.36
CA HIS A 409 -59.75 -55.02 56.02
C HIS A 409 -59.68 -55.93 57.24
N ALA A 410 -58.80 -55.63 58.20
CA ALA A 410 -58.76 -56.35 59.47
C ALA A 410 -60.09 -56.21 60.24
N THR A 411 -60.67 -55.02 60.28
CA THR A 411 -61.95 -54.75 60.95
C THR A 411 -63.11 -55.48 60.25
N ILE A 412 -63.19 -55.42 58.91
CA ILE A 412 -64.18 -56.15 58.10
C ILE A 412 -64.06 -57.66 58.34
N ALA A 413 -62.84 -58.20 58.31
CA ALA A 413 -62.60 -59.62 58.52
C ALA A 413 -63.00 -60.07 59.93
N LEU A 414 -62.65 -59.30 60.97
CA LEU A 414 -63.04 -59.59 62.35
C LEU A 414 -64.55 -59.49 62.56
N SER A 415 -65.21 -58.47 62.02
CA SER A 415 -66.67 -58.32 62.06
C SER A 415 -67.37 -59.48 61.34
N SER A 416 -66.88 -59.87 60.16
CA SER A 416 -67.41 -61.03 59.43
C SER A 416 -67.26 -62.33 60.22
N ARG A 417 -66.14 -62.52 60.93
CA ARG A 417 -65.92 -63.69 61.79
C ARG A 417 -66.80 -63.67 63.04
N LEU A 418 -67.03 -62.50 63.63
CA LEU A 418 -67.94 -62.37 64.78
C LEU A 418 -69.38 -62.72 64.39
N LEU A 419 -69.82 -62.40 63.17
CA LEU A 419 -71.16 -62.79 62.67
C LEU A 419 -71.36 -64.31 62.53
N GLU A 420 -70.27 -65.07 62.36
CA GLU A 420 -70.30 -66.54 62.33
C GLU A 420 -70.47 -67.17 63.72
N THR A 421 -70.35 -66.39 64.80
CA THR A 421 -70.49 -66.85 66.19
C THR A 421 -71.92 -66.69 66.74
N GLU A 422 -72.23 -67.33 67.87
CA GLU A 422 -73.49 -67.13 68.58
C GLU A 422 -73.51 -65.75 69.27
N LEU A 423 -74.28 -64.82 68.71
CA LEU A 423 -74.45 -63.44 69.19
C LEU A 423 -75.90 -63.19 69.62
N THR A 424 -76.11 -62.31 70.60
CA THR A 424 -77.47 -61.80 70.90
C THR A 424 -78.00 -60.96 69.74
N PRO A 425 -79.33 -60.82 69.56
CA PRO A 425 -79.89 -60.02 68.48
C PRO A 425 -79.38 -58.57 68.45
N GLU A 426 -79.18 -57.94 69.61
CA GLU A 426 -78.58 -56.59 69.70
C GLU A 426 -77.10 -56.58 69.30
N GLN A 427 -76.31 -57.58 69.69
CA GLN A 427 -74.89 -57.69 69.30
C GLN A 427 -74.73 -57.95 67.81
N ARG A 428 -75.58 -58.81 67.22
CA ARG A 428 -75.58 -59.08 65.78
C ARG A 428 -75.87 -57.82 64.98
N TRP A 429 -76.88 -57.04 65.37
CA TRP A 429 -77.20 -55.77 64.73
C TRP A 429 -76.03 -54.77 64.80
N MET A 430 -75.35 -54.68 65.94
CA MET A 430 -74.14 -53.86 66.11
C MET A 430 -73.01 -54.29 65.18
N VAL A 431 -72.74 -55.60 65.06
CA VAL A 431 -71.66 -56.13 64.19
C VAL A 431 -72.03 -56.00 62.71
N GLU A 432 -73.30 -56.21 62.32
CA GLU A 432 -73.80 -55.96 60.97
C GLU A 432 -73.64 -54.48 60.57
N THR A 433 -73.93 -53.57 61.50
CA THR A 433 -73.72 -52.13 61.30
C THR A 433 -72.24 -51.81 61.16
N MET A 434 -71.35 -52.37 62.00
CA MET A 434 -69.90 -52.20 61.88
C MET A 434 -69.37 -52.72 60.54
N LEU A 435 -69.87 -53.87 60.06
CA LEU A 435 -69.50 -54.44 58.77
C LEU A 435 -69.96 -53.56 57.60
N SER A 436 -71.20 -53.06 57.66
CA SER A 436 -71.74 -52.12 56.67
C SER A 436 -70.91 -50.84 56.60
N CYS A 437 -70.55 -50.27 57.75
CA CYS A 437 -69.69 -49.10 57.83
C CYS A 437 -68.28 -49.36 57.29
N GLY A 438 -67.69 -50.53 57.58
CA GLY A 438 -66.40 -50.95 57.05
C GLY A 438 -66.38 -51.07 55.52
N ASN A 439 -67.39 -51.71 54.95
CA ASN A 439 -67.53 -51.85 53.49
C ASN A 439 -67.74 -50.50 52.79
N LEU A 440 -68.52 -49.60 53.41
CA LEU A 440 -68.74 -48.25 52.88
C LEU A 440 -67.47 -47.41 52.92
N LEU A 441 -66.70 -47.49 54.02
CA LEU A 441 -65.39 -46.85 54.12
C LEU A 441 -64.40 -47.40 53.08
N ALA A 442 -64.45 -48.70 52.77
CA ALA A 442 -63.62 -49.34 51.74
C ALA A 442 -63.87 -48.78 50.36
N ALA A 443 -65.16 -48.64 50.01
CA ALA A 443 -65.56 -48.05 48.75
C ALA A 443 -65.05 -46.59 48.63
N VAL A 444 -65.20 -45.80 49.70
CA VAL A 444 -64.75 -44.40 49.72
C VAL A 444 -63.22 -44.29 49.59
N ILE A 445 -62.46 -45.11 50.31
CA ILE A 445 -60.98 -45.11 50.23
C ILE A 445 -60.50 -45.47 48.82
N ASN A 446 -61.13 -46.47 48.17
CA ASN A 446 -60.78 -46.85 46.81
C ASN A 446 -61.05 -45.73 45.80
N VAL A 447 -62.16 -44.99 45.95
CA VAL A 447 -62.47 -43.83 45.08
C VAL A 447 -61.43 -42.71 45.27
N VAL A 448 -61.03 -42.42 46.51
CA VAL A 448 -60.01 -41.40 46.78
C VAL A 448 -58.65 -41.80 46.22
N LEU A 449 -58.29 -43.09 46.28
CA LEU A 449 -57.08 -43.62 45.67
C LEU A 449 -57.05 -43.46 44.16
N ASP A 450 -58.16 -43.74 43.49
CA ASP A 450 -58.25 -43.58 42.04
C ASP A 450 -58.14 -42.12 41.61
N ILE A 451 -58.61 -41.17 42.43
CA ILE A 451 -58.44 -39.73 42.20
C ILE A 451 -56.98 -39.28 42.47
N ALA A 452 -56.27 -39.94 43.39
CA ALA A 452 -54.91 -39.58 43.79
C ALA A 452 -53.81 -40.17 42.88
N LYS A 453 -54.15 -41.09 41.95
CA LYS A 453 -53.18 -41.63 40.98
C LYS A 453 -52.70 -40.53 40.01
N PRO A 454 -51.39 -40.39 39.78
CA PRO A 454 -50.81 -39.31 38.98
C PRO A 454 -50.87 -39.60 37.46
N GLU A 455 -51.90 -40.29 36.97
CA GLU A 455 -52.05 -40.54 35.52
C GLU A 455 -52.91 -39.46 34.86
N GLY A 456 -52.33 -38.81 33.85
CA GLY A 456 -52.93 -37.71 33.14
C GLY A 456 -54.28 -38.06 32.50
N GLY A 457 -55.33 -37.36 32.94
CA GLY A 457 -56.34 -36.82 32.04
C GLY A 457 -57.35 -37.77 31.37
N SER A 458 -57.31 -39.09 31.58
CA SER A 458 -58.36 -39.99 31.09
C SER A 458 -59.16 -40.61 32.22
N PHE A 459 -60.31 -40.01 32.52
CA PHE A 459 -61.39 -40.73 33.21
C PHE A 459 -61.95 -41.77 32.24
N GLU A 460 -61.57 -43.03 32.39
CA GLU A 460 -62.27 -44.12 31.68
C GLU A 460 -63.65 -44.31 32.33
N LEU A 461 -64.71 -43.95 31.59
CA LEU A 461 -66.07 -44.17 32.06
C LEU A 461 -66.40 -45.67 31.94
N GLU A 462 -66.43 -46.37 33.06
CA GLU A 462 -66.83 -47.77 33.09
C GLU A 462 -68.37 -47.87 33.01
N ILE A 463 -68.90 -48.35 31.88
CA ILE A 463 -70.33 -48.55 31.68
C ILE A 463 -70.68 -50.00 32.04
N ALA A 464 -71.31 -50.19 33.20
CA ALA A 464 -71.80 -51.48 33.67
C ALA A 464 -73.32 -51.50 33.85
N ALA A 465 -73.95 -52.65 33.62
CA ALA A 465 -75.37 -52.86 33.89
C ALA A 465 -75.60 -53.02 35.40
N PHE A 466 -76.52 -52.25 35.98
CA PHE A 466 -76.81 -52.28 37.41
C PHE A 466 -78.30 -52.47 37.71
N GLU A 467 -78.61 -53.14 38.81
CA GLU A 467 -79.98 -53.31 39.32
C GLU A 467 -80.42 -52.11 40.15
N LEU A 468 -81.33 -51.32 39.59
CA LEU A 468 -81.85 -50.09 40.20
C LEU A 468 -82.47 -50.33 41.59
N HIS A 469 -83.16 -51.46 41.77
CA HIS A 469 -83.84 -51.77 43.03
C HIS A 469 -82.86 -51.99 44.19
N THR A 470 -81.71 -52.61 43.89
CA THR A 470 -80.68 -52.93 44.87
C THR A 470 -79.98 -51.66 45.35
N ILE A 471 -79.67 -50.74 44.43
CA ILE A 471 -79.09 -49.43 44.77
C ILE A 471 -80.05 -48.59 45.63
N PHE A 472 -81.34 -48.51 45.26
CA PHE A 472 -82.31 -47.75 46.06
C PHE A 472 -82.48 -48.30 47.48
N ARG A 473 -82.40 -49.62 47.65
CA ARG A 473 -82.45 -50.25 48.97
C ARG A 473 -81.21 -49.89 49.80
N GLU A 474 -80.02 -49.97 49.23
CA GLU A 474 -78.76 -49.59 49.92
C GLU A 474 -78.73 -48.11 50.32
N VAL A 475 -79.19 -47.21 49.44
CA VAL A 475 -79.31 -45.77 49.74
C VAL A 475 -80.30 -45.54 50.88
N SER A 476 -81.43 -46.24 50.89
CA SER A 476 -82.43 -46.11 51.96
C SER A 476 -81.88 -46.55 53.33
N THR A 477 -81.06 -47.59 53.36
CA THR A 477 -80.42 -48.09 54.59
C THR A 477 -79.36 -47.13 55.11
N CYS A 478 -78.56 -46.53 54.22
CA CYS A 478 -77.54 -45.56 54.62
C CYS A 478 -78.14 -44.25 55.16
N VAL A 479 -79.22 -43.76 54.54
CA VAL A 479 -79.93 -42.55 55.01
C VAL A 479 -80.59 -42.75 56.37
N PHE A 480 -80.91 -43.99 56.74
CA PHE A 480 -81.44 -44.34 58.06
C PHE A 480 -80.37 -44.44 59.18
N LEU A 481 -79.08 -44.43 58.82
CA LEU A 481 -77.94 -44.54 59.74
C LEU A 481 -77.26 -43.20 60.06
N LEU A 482 -77.60 -42.12 59.34
CA LEU A 482 -77.26 -40.72 59.62
C LEU A 482 -78.40 -40.04 60.39
#